data_AF-A0A7J4B1G0-F1
#
_entry.id   AF-A0A7J4B1G0-F1
#
_cell.length_a   1.000
_cell.length_b   1.000
_cell.length_c   1.000
_cell.angle_alpha   90.00
_cell.angle_beta   90.00
_cell.angle_gamma   90.00
#
_symmetry.space_group_name_H-M   'P 1'
#
loop_
_entity.id
_entity.type
_entity.pdbx_description
1 polymer ?
#
loop_
_entity_poly.entity_id
_entity_poly.type
_entity_poly.pdbx_seq_one_letter_code
_entity_poly.pdbx_strand_id
1 'polypeptide(L)' 'MNEIGKFKNQYIGRNFAYKPVLIESKKNLLGKFLNVKIIEAKNSHLVGKFKFSK' A
#
# COMPACT_ATOMS: atom_id res chain seq x y z
N MET A 1 0.58 14.46 -16.87
CA MET A 1 0.21 13.04 -17.04
C MET A 1 -0.41 12.59 -15.72
N ASN A 2 -1.73 12.44 -15.65
CA ASN A 2 -2.39 11.97 -14.43
C ASN A 2 -2.58 10.46 -14.54
N GLU A 3 -1.54 9.69 -14.19
CA GLU A 3 -1.69 8.25 -13.95
C GLU A 3 -2.46 8.05 -12.64
N ILE A 4 -3.77 8.25 -12.72
CA ILE A 4 -4.70 7.67 -11.78
C ILE A 4 -4.55 6.15 -12.00
N GLY A 5 -3.77 5.50 -11.13
CA GLY A 5 -3.56 4.05 -11.18
C GLY A 5 -4.90 3.34 -11.42
N LYS A 6 -4.89 2.31 -12.27
CA LYS A 6 -6.05 1.57 -12.82
C LYS A 6 -7.12 1.10 -11.82
N PHE A 7 -6.93 1.29 -10.51
CA PHE A 7 -7.83 0.83 -9.46
C PHE A 7 -8.07 1.94 -8.42
N LYS A 8 -9.31 2.45 -8.37
CA LYS A 8 -9.76 3.33 -7.27
C LYS A 8 -9.47 2.66 -5.93
N ASN A 9 -8.90 3.41 -4.98
CA ASN A 9 -8.58 2.97 -3.61
C ASN A 9 -7.32 2.12 -3.45
N GLN A 10 -6.45 2.02 -4.45
CA GLN A 10 -5.13 1.38 -4.31
C GLN A 10 -4.04 2.42 -4.09
N TYR A 11 -3.17 2.15 -3.12
CA TYR A 11 -1.99 2.93 -2.82
C TYR A 11 -0.77 2.03 -2.89
N ILE A 12 0.34 2.60 -3.36
CA ILE A 12 1.64 1.93 -3.36
C ILE A 12 2.56 2.73 -2.46
N GLY A 13 3.08 2.08 -1.43
CA GLY A 13 4.13 2.60 -0.55
C GLY A 13 5.41 1.78 -0.68
N ARG A 14 6.45 2.18 0.04
CA ARG A 14 7.69 1.40 0.20
C ARG A 14 7.86 1.06 1.67
N ASN A 15 8.29 -0.16 1.95
CA ASN A 15 8.71 -0.54 3.29
C ASN A 15 10.18 -0.12 3.55
N PHE A 16 10.69 -0.43 4.74
CA PHE A 16 12.08 -0.18 5.12
C PHE A 16 13.12 -0.81 4.16
N ALA A 17 12.81 -1.98 3.59
CA ALA A 17 13.67 -2.67 2.62
C ALA A 17 13.48 -2.16 1.18
N TYR A 18 12.85 -0.99 1.00
CA TYR A 18 12.54 -0.39 -0.29
C TYR A 18 11.64 -1.24 -1.20
N LYS A 19 11.02 -2.31 -0.67
CA LYS A 19 10.11 -3.17 -1.44
C LYS A 19 8.77 -2.47 -1.60
N PRO A 20 8.20 -2.43 -2.82
CA PRO A 20 6.89 -1.84 -3.04
C PRO A 20 5.81 -2.67 -2.32
N VAL A 21 4.92 -1.98 -1.62
CA VAL A 21 3.78 -2.56 -0.90
C VAL A 21 2.49 -1.93 -1.42
N LEU A 22 1.64 -2.75 -2.02
CA LEU A 22 0.29 -2.40 -2.43
C LEU A 22 -0.66 -2.52 -1.24
N ILE A 23 -1.46 -1.49 -1.02
CA ILE A 23 -2.46 -1.39 0.04
C ILE A 23 -3.76 -0.85 -0.53
N GLU A 24 -4.87 -1.49 -0.18
CA GLU A 24 -6.21 -1.05 -0.55
C GLU A 24 -6.89 -0.31 0.60
N SER A 25 -7.36 0.91 0.36
CA SER A 25 -8.09 1.70 1.34
C SER A 25 -8.97 2.76 0.70
N LYS A 26 -10.18 2.95 1.23
CA LYS A 26 -11.08 4.05 0.84
C LYS A 26 -10.65 5.42 1.39
N LYS A 27 -9.67 5.46 2.31
CA LYS A 27 -9.16 6.70 2.92
C LYS A 27 -7.96 7.22 2.12
N ASN A 28 -7.69 8.52 2.16
CA ASN A 28 -6.46 9.09 1.62
C ASN A 28 -5.27 8.77 2.53
N LEU A 29 -4.28 8.10 1.96
CA LEU A 29 -3.12 7.54 2.66
C LEU A 29 -1.78 8.10 2.16
N LEU A 30 -1.81 8.95 1.13
CA LEU A 30 -0.60 9.58 0.60
C LEU A 30 0.10 10.40 1.68
N GLY A 31 1.42 10.26 1.77
CA GLY A 31 2.27 11.00 2.71
C GLY A 31 2.19 10.55 4.17
N LYS A 32 1.43 9.49 4.49
CA LYS A 32 1.32 8.97 5.87
C LYS A 32 2.25 7.77 6.09
N PHE A 33 2.79 7.66 7.31
CA PHE A 33 3.43 6.44 7.78
C PHE A 33 2.38 5.48 8.34
N LEU A 34 2.48 4.21 7.97
CA LEU A 34 1.40 3.24 8.10
C LEU A 34 1.96 1.93 8.60
N ASN A 35 1.31 1.34 9.60
CA ASN A 35 1.61 -0.01 10.02
C ASN A 35 0.81 -1.01 9.17
N VAL A 36 1.53 -1.76 8.33
CA VAL A 36 0.94 -2.64 7.33
C VAL A 36 1.37 -4.08 7.61
N LYS A 37 0.40 -4.99 7.68
CA LYS A 37 0.67 -6.43 7.73
C LYS A 37 0.69 -6.97 6.30
N ILE A 38 1.82 -7.54 5.89
CA ILE A 38 1.94 -8.23 4.60
C ILE A 38 1.10 -9.52 4.66
N ILE A 39 0.26 -9.71 3.65
CA ILE A 39 -0.62 -10.87 3.53
C ILE A 39 -0.29 -11.75 2.32
N GLU A 40 0.38 -11.19 1.32
CA GLU A 40 0.78 -11.89 0.11
C GLU A 40 2.06 -11.27 -0.46
N ALA A 41 2.96 -12.10 -0.97
CA ALA A 41 4.15 -11.68 -1.67
C ALA A 41 4.03 -12.08 -3.14
N LYS A 42 4.00 -11.10 -4.03
CA LYS A 42 4.07 -11.30 -5.48
C LYS A 42 5.50 -11.05 -5.96
N ASN A 43 5.78 -11.53 -7.16
CA ASN A 43 7.12 -11.44 -7.75
C ASN A 43 7.62 -9.99 -7.88
N SER A 44 6.71 -9.04 -8.16
CA SER A 44 7.04 -7.62 -8.35
C SER A 44 6.72 -6.71 -7.15
N HIS A 45 5.91 -7.15 -6.19
CA HIS A 45 5.46 -6.32 -5.08
C HIS A 45 4.86 -7.15 -3.94
N LEU A 46 4.77 -6.54 -2.77
CA LEU A 46 4.06 -7.11 -1.63
C LEU A 46 2.64 -6.56 -1.59
N VAL A 47 1.70 -7.35 -1.09
CA VAL A 47 0.33 -6.91 -0.82
C VAL A 47 0.13 -6.93 0.69
N GLY A 48 -0.35 -5.80 1.22
CA GLY A 48 -0.54 -5.61 2.64
C GLY A 48 -1.94 -5.13 2.99
N LYS A 49 -2.32 -5.36 4.26
CA LYS A 49 -3.53 -4.79 4.87
C LYS A 49 -3.15 -3.89 6.03
N PHE A 50 -3.89 -2.79 6.16
CA PHE A 50 -3.78 -1.90 7.30
C PHE A 50 -4.12 -2.59 8.60
N LYS A 51 -3.26 -2.42 9.61
CA LYS A 51 -3.67 -2.57 11.00
C LYS A 51 -4.04 -1.19 11.53
N PHE A 52 -5.33 -0.96 11.79
CA PHE A 52 -5.71 0.09 12.72
C PHE A 52 -5.27 -0.37 14.11
N SER A 53 -4.35 0.36 14.74
CA SER A 53 -4.23 0.30 16.19
C SER A 53 -5.45 1.04 16.75
N LYS A 54 -6.25 0.33 17.55
CA LYS A 54 -7.39 0.89 18.27
C LYS A 54 -6.90 1.82 19.38
#